data_AF-A0A2H9RPJ9-F1
#
_entry.id   AF-A0A2H9RPJ9-F1
#
_cell.length_a   1.000
_cell.length_b   1.000
_cell.length_c   1.000
_cell.angle_alpha   90.00
_cell.angle_beta   90.00
_cell.angle_gamma   90.00
#
_symmetry.space_group_name_H-M   'P 1'
#
loop_
_entity.id
_entity.type
_entity.pdbx_description
1 polymer ?
#
loop_
_entity_poly.entity_id
_entity_poly.type
_entity_poly.pdbx_seq_one_letter_code
_entity_poly.pdbx_strand_id
1 'polypeptide(L)'
;MTQANVYSVLSLNKNGRVIESQFTHDRILSQMNKSEIEMICMQRTLQTSLGMEFNELIGPLNCITIERETMFELLFPYSEGVIFVICDLDVIPRYLSKKILFIIRDFEWRSKNLIYEQI
;
A
#
# COMPACT_ATOMS: atom_id res chain seq x y z
N MET A 1 -2.68 -20.98 12.86
CA MET A 1 -2.74 -19.85 11.92
C MET A 1 -1.97 -18.71 12.56
N THR A 2 -0.72 -18.51 12.15
CA THR A 2 0.13 -17.42 12.63
C THR A 2 -0.48 -16.09 12.21
N GLN A 3 -0.62 -15.19 13.17
CA GLN A 3 -1.14 -13.83 12.98
C GLN A 3 -0.19 -13.10 12.02
N ALA A 4 -0.71 -12.54 10.93
CA ALA A 4 0.11 -11.80 9.98
C ALA A 4 0.70 -10.57 10.69
N ASN A 5 2.02 -10.55 10.90
CA ASN A 5 2.71 -9.43 11.53
C ASN A 5 2.89 -8.30 10.51
N VAL A 6 1.89 -7.43 10.44
CA VAL A 6 2.00 -6.15 9.73
C VAL A 6 2.76 -5.16 10.62
N TYR A 7 3.91 -4.70 10.15
CA TYR A 7 4.77 -3.78 10.88
C TYR A 7 4.29 -2.34 10.73
N SER A 8 3.99 -1.94 9.50
CA SER A 8 3.56 -0.59 9.17
C SER A 8 2.60 -0.56 7.99
N VAL A 9 1.71 0.43 8.02
CA VAL A 9 0.81 0.79 6.92
C VAL A 9 0.91 2.30 6.73
N LEU A 10 1.19 2.72 5.50
CA LEU A 10 1.31 4.12 5.11
C LEU A 10 0.31 4.39 3.98
N SER A 11 -0.42 5.50 4.09
CA SER A 11 -1.16 6.07 2.97
C SER A 11 -0.31 7.14 2.32
N LEU A 12 0.04 6.94 1.05
CA LEU A 12 0.85 7.85 0.25
C LEU A 12 -0.05 8.57 -0.76
N ASN A 13 0.14 9.87 -0.94
CA ASN A 13 -0.48 10.57 -2.06
C ASN A 13 0.24 10.27 -3.39
N LYS A 14 -0.30 10.78 -4.50
CA LYS A 14 0.25 10.63 -5.86
C LYS A 14 1.69 11.16 -6.04
N ASN A 15 2.19 11.96 -5.10
CA ASN A 15 3.56 12.49 -5.12
C ASN A 15 4.50 11.76 -4.14
N GLY A 16 4.05 10.68 -3.51
CA GLY A 16 4.85 9.89 -2.56
C GLY A 16 5.00 10.52 -1.18
N ARG A 17 4.17 11.52 -0.84
CA ARG A 17 4.11 12.05 0.53
C ARG A 17 3.17 11.22 1.38
N VAL A 18 3.60 10.93 2.61
CA VAL A 18 2.76 10.26 3.61
C VAL A 18 1.63 11.19 4.03
N ILE A 19 0.38 10.75 3.86
CA ILE A 19 -0.83 11.40 4.37
C ILE A 19 -1.13 10.88 5.78
N GLU A 20 -1.11 9.56 5.95
CA GLU A 20 -1.40 8.87 7.19
C GLU A 20 -0.47 7.68 7.38
N SER A 21 -0.21 7.31 8.63
CA SER A 21 0.62 6.15 8.95
C SER A 21 0.16 5.49 10.24
N GLN A 22 0.22 4.16 10.25
CA GLN A 22 -0.01 3.33 11.42
C GLN A 22 1.16 2.37 11.59
N PHE A 23 1.68 2.30 12.81
CA PHE A 23 2.81 1.46 13.17
C PHE A 23 2.40 0.55 14.32
N THR A 24 2.74 -0.73 14.23
CA THR A 24 2.46 -1.71 15.30
C THR A 24 3.74 -2.05 16.07
N HIS A 25 4.79 -2.41 15.33
CA HIS A 25 6.11 -2.78 15.84
C HIS A 25 7.15 -2.43 14.78
N ASP A 26 7.22 -1.16 14.41
CA ASP A 26 8.05 -0.74 13.30
C ASP A 26 9.54 -0.84 13.67
N ARG A 27 10.16 -1.94 13.27
CA ARG A 27 11.61 -2.17 13.44
C ARG A 27 12.42 -1.67 12.25
N ILE A 28 11.76 -1.29 11.16
CA ILE A 28 12.43 -1.06 9.87
C ILE A 28 12.47 0.43 9.56
N LEU A 29 11.31 1.09 9.49
CA LEU A 29 11.30 2.54 9.23
C LEU A 29 11.79 3.32 10.45
N SER A 30 11.72 2.74 11.67
CA SER A 30 12.34 3.34 12.86
C SER A 30 13.87 3.42 12.80
N GLN A 31 14.52 2.63 11.94
CA GLN A 31 15.96 2.70 11.69
C GLN A 31 16.32 3.72 10.61
N MET A 32 15.33 4.21 9.87
CA MET A 32 15.52 5.18 8.79
C MET A 32 15.33 6.60 9.32
N ASN A 33 16.14 7.52 8.81
CA ASN A 33 15.90 8.94 9.03
C ASN A 33 14.75 9.44 8.13
N LYS A 34 14.27 10.64 8.40
CA LYS A 34 13.14 11.22 7.67
C LYS A 34 13.36 11.29 6.15
N SER A 35 14.57 11.65 5.71
CA SER A 35 14.90 11.74 4.27
C SER A 35 14.86 10.37 3.59
N GLU A 36 15.31 9.31 4.27
CA GLU A 36 15.28 7.93 3.76
C GLU A 36 13.83 7.43 3.65
N ILE A 37 12.99 7.74 4.64
CA ILE A 37 11.56 7.41 4.61
C ILE A 37 10.86 8.14 3.46
N GLU A 38 11.15 9.43 3.26
CA GLU A 38 10.59 10.21 2.14
C GLU A 38 11.02 9.61 0.79
N MET A 39 12.31 9.28 0.65
CA MET A 39 12.83 8.64 -0.57
C MET A 39 12.16 7.31 -0.87
N ILE A 40 12.04 6.40 0.11
CA ILE A 40 11.42 5.10 -0.15
C ILE A 40 9.94 5.26 -0.52
N CYS A 41 9.21 6.17 0.14
CA CYS A 41 7.81 6.45 -0.20
C CYS A 41 7.68 6.98 -1.63
N MET A 42 8.53 7.93 -2.04
CA MET A 42 8.57 8.43 -3.41
C MET A 42 8.88 7.33 -4.44
N GLN A 43 9.85 6.46 -4.13
CA GLN A 43 10.19 5.32 -4.99
C GLN A 43 9.00 4.37 -5.16
N ARG A 44 8.25 4.07 -4.09
CA ARG A 44 7.09 3.18 -4.14
C ARG A 44 5.92 3.77 -4.90
N THR A 45 5.67 5.07 -4.75
CA THR A 45 4.68 5.75 -5.58
C THR A 45 5.08 5.73 -7.05
N LEU A 46 6.33 6.03 -7.38
CA LEU A 46 6.81 5.98 -8.78
C LEU A 46 6.69 4.56 -9.37
N GLN A 47 7.13 3.54 -8.64
CA GLN A 47 7.03 2.14 -9.07
C GLN A 47 5.58 1.73 -9.33
N THR A 48 4.65 2.18 -8.48
CA THR A 48 3.23 1.92 -8.67
C THR A 48 2.69 2.62 -9.91
N SER A 49 3.04 3.91 -10.12
CA SER A 49 2.64 4.66 -11.30
C SER A 49 3.14 4.04 -12.60
N LEU A 50 4.40 3.59 -12.64
CA LEU A 50 4.97 2.88 -13.79
C LEU A 50 4.24 1.54 -14.02
N GLY A 51 3.91 0.81 -12.95
CA GLY A 51 3.13 -0.43 -13.05
C GLY A 51 1.71 -0.24 -13.59
N MET A 52 1.18 0.99 -13.57
CA MET A 52 -0.16 1.33 -14.06
C MET A 52 -0.16 1.83 -15.52
N GLU A 53 1.00 2.08 -16.12
CA GLU A 53 1.13 2.72 -17.44
C GLU A 53 0.36 1.98 -18.55
N PHE A 54 0.27 0.65 -18.44
CA PHE A 54 -0.38 -0.20 -19.45
C PHE A 54 -1.73 -0.78 -18.98
N ASN A 55 -2.37 -0.19 -17.97
CA ASN A 55 -3.63 -0.72 -17.42
C ASN A 55 -4.72 -0.93 -18.48
N GLU A 56 -4.81 -0.06 -19.49
CA GLU A 56 -5.77 -0.19 -20.60
C GLU A 56 -5.51 -1.42 -21.49
N LEU A 57 -4.27 -1.93 -21.51
CA LEU A 57 -3.86 -3.07 -22.33
C LEU A 57 -3.87 -4.39 -21.56
N ILE A 58 -3.43 -4.39 -20.30
CA ILE A 58 -3.23 -5.62 -19.50
C ILE A 58 -4.18 -5.74 -18.30
N GLY A 59 -5.09 -4.77 -18.14
CA GLY A 59 -6.01 -4.68 -17.02
C GLY A 59 -5.42 -3.94 -15.81
N PRO A 60 -6.25 -3.63 -14.80
CA PRO A 60 -5.87 -2.79 -13.69
C PRO A 60 -4.84 -3.46 -12.77
N LEU A 61 -3.80 -2.72 -12.42
CA LEU A 61 -2.88 -3.08 -11.34
C LEU A 61 -3.62 -3.13 -10.00
N ASN A 62 -3.72 -4.32 -9.40
CA ASN A 62 -4.34 -4.47 -8.08
C ASN A 62 -3.31 -4.35 -6.95
N CYS A 63 -2.12 -4.93 -7.11
CA CYS A 63 -1.11 -4.94 -6.06
C CYS A 63 0.27 -5.21 -6.65
N ILE A 64 1.30 -4.60 -6.06
CA ILE A 64 2.71 -4.98 -6.24
C ILE A 64 3.19 -5.63 -4.95
N THR A 65 3.90 -6.75 -5.07
CA THR A 65 4.57 -7.41 -3.95
C THR A 65 6.07 -7.35 -4.18
N ILE A 66 6.81 -6.90 -3.18
CA ILE A 66 8.27 -6.88 -3.20
C ILE A 66 8.74 -7.69 -2.00
N GLU A 67 9.55 -8.71 -2.27
CA GLU A 67 10.21 -9.49 -1.24
C GLU A 67 11.62 -8.95 -1.02
N ARG A 68 11.99 -8.77 0.23
CA ARG A 68 13.37 -8.53 0.66
C ARG A 68 13.79 -9.64 1.60
N GLU A 69 15.10 -9.71 1.86
CA GLU A 69 15.69 -10.72 2.76
C GLU A 69 15.02 -10.80 4.14
N THR A 70 14.43 -9.70 4.63
CA THR A 70 13.87 -9.63 5.98
C THR A 70 12.40 -9.18 6.04
N MET A 71 11.76 -8.88 4.90
CA MET A 71 10.40 -8.35 4.90
C MET A 71 9.69 -8.48 3.54
N PHE A 72 8.36 -8.43 3.58
CA PHE A 72 7.52 -8.15 2.42
C PHE A 72 7.04 -6.71 2.43
N GLU A 73 7.00 -6.12 1.24
CA GLU A 73 6.32 -4.88 0.95
C GLU A 73 5.14 -5.15 0.01
N LEU A 74 3.98 -4.59 0.34
CA LEU A 74 2.79 -4.66 -0.50
C LEU A 74 2.33 -3.24 -0.83
N LEU A 75 2.17 -2.96 -2.12
CA LEU A 75 1.68 -1.67 -2.63
C LEU A 75 0.30 -1.89 -3.25
N PHE A 76 -0.65 -1.03 -2.89
CA PHE A 76 -2.01 -1.06 -3.43
C PHE A 76 -2.36 0.33 -3.98
N PRO A 77 -2.48 0.50 -5.30
CA PRO A 77 -3.02 1.74 -5.85
C PRO A 77 -4.49 1.91 -5.45
N TYR A 78 -4.88 3.15 -5.16
CA TYR A 78 -6.26 3.56 -4.89
C TYR A 78 -6.48 5.00 -5.41
N SER A 79 -7.71 5.53 -5.33
CA SER A 79 -8.08 6.81 -5.97
C SER A 79 -7.17 8.00 -5.59
N GLU A 80 -6.73 8.09 -4.33
CA GLU A 80 -5.93 9.21 -3.82
C GLU A 80 -4.41 8.95 -3.83
N GLY A 81 -3.97 7.73 -4.14
CA GLY A 81 -2.55 7.40 -4.23
C GLY A 81 -2.26 5.92 -4.03
N VAL A 82 -1.40 5.60 -3.04
CA VAL A 82 -0.89 4.24 -2.81
C VAL A 82 -0.95 3.90 -1.33
N ILE A 83 -1.50 2.74 -0.98
CA ILE A 83 -1.31 2.15 0.34
C ILE A 83 -0.04 1.31 0.31
N PHE A 84 0.92 1.64 1.17
CA PHE A 84 2.19 0.94 1.32
C PHE A 84 2.21 0.19 2.65
N VAL A 85 2.30 -1.13 2.58
CA VAL A 85 2.29 -2.03 3.73
C VAL A 85 3.63 -2.74 3.83
N ILE A 86 4.17 -2.82 5.04
CA ILE A 86 5.36 -3.60 5.36
C ILE A 86 4.98 -4.69 6.35
N CYS A 87 5.36 -5.93 6.07
CA CYS A 87 5.02 -7.08 6.88
C CYS A 87 6.14 -8.13 6.91
N ASP A 88 6.02 -9.06 7.87
CA ASP A 88 6.93 -10.17 8.07
C ASP A 88 6.89 -11.19 6.92
N LEU A 89 7.98 -11.95 6.73
CA LEU A 89 8.10 -13.02 5.73
C LEU A 89 7.19 -14.22 6.02
N ASP A 90 6.76 -14.40 7.26
CA ASP A 90 5.81 -15.46 7.64
C ASP A 90 4.39 -15.23 7.10
N VAL A 91 4.12 -14.06 6.51
CA VAL A 91 2.85 -13.74 5.87
C VAL A 91 2.76 -14.42 4.50
N ILE A 92 1.63 -15.04 4.20
CA ILE A 92 1.31 -15.49 2.84
C ILE A 92 0.86 -14.26 2.02
N PRO A 93 1.69 -13.71 1.10
CA PRO A 93 1.44 -12.39 0.51
C PRO A 93 0.12 -12.36 -0.25
N ARG A 94 -0.18 -13.40 -1.02
CA ARG A 94 -1.44 -13.54 -1.77
C ARG A 94 -2.69 -13.48 -0.89
N TYR A 95 -2.63 -14.07 0.31
CA TYR A 95 -3.76 -14.08 1.23
C TYR A 95 -3.98 -12.70 1.86
N LEU A 96 -2.89 -12.07 2.33
CA LEU A 96 -2.96 -10.73 2.90
C LEU A 96 -3.40 -9.70 1.86
N SER A 97 -2.81 -9.72 0.65
CA SER A 97 -3.18 -8.81 -0.42
C SER A 97 -4.65 -8.89 -0.80
N LYS A 98 -5.24 -10.11 -0.83
CA LYS A 98 -6.69 -10.26 -1.08
C LYS A 98 -7.54 -9.63 0.01
N LYS A 99 -7.16 -9.77 1.29
CA LYS A 99 -7.89 -9.13 2.40
C LYS A 99 -7.82 -7.61 2.31
N ILE A 100 -6.64 -7.07 2.07
CA ILE A 100 -6.44 -5.62 1.97
C ILE A 100 -7.20 -5.06 0.77
N LEU A 101 -7.12 -5.71 -0.39
CA LEU A 101 -7.87 -5.33 -1.58
C LEU A 101 -9.38 -5.29 -1.35
N PHE A 102 -9.91 -6.26 -0.59
CA PHE A 102 -11.33 -6.25 -0.24
C PHE A 102 -11.70 -5.02 0.59
N ILE A 103 -10.89 -4.67 1.59
CA ILE A 103 -11.10 -3.50 2.45
C ILE A 103 -11.02 -2.20 1.64
N ILE A 104 -10.00 -2.06 0.78
CA ILE A 104 -9.83 -0.87 -0.06
C ILE A 104 -11.04 -0.70 -1.00
N ARG A 105 -11.49 -1.79 -1.64
CA ARG A 105 -12.66 -1.74 -2.54
C ARG A 105 -13.94 -1.36 -1.82
N ASP A 106 -14.19 -1.91 -0.63
CA ASP A 106 -15.36 -1.54 0.18
C ASP A 106 -15.30 -0.05 0.59
N PHE A 107 -14.12 0.44 0.96
CA PHE A 107 -13.90 1.85 1.27
C PHE A 107 -14.16 2.76 0.06
N GLU A 108 -13.55 2.49 -1.09
CA GLU A 108 -13.74 3.29 -2.30
C GLU A 108 -15.18 3.25 -2.82
N TRP A 109 -15.85 2.11 -2.68
CA TRP A 109 -17.26 1.97 -3.00
C TRP A 109 -18.15 2.88 -2.14
N ARG A 110 -17.94 2.87 -0.82
CA ARG A 110 -18.69 3.72 0.12
C ARG A 110 -18.46 5.21 -0.15
N SER A 111 -17.21 5.60 -0.40
CA SER A 111 -16.86 7.00 -0.68
C SER A 111 -17.55 7.53 -1.94
N LYS A 112 -17.70 6.71 -2.98
CA LYS A 112 -18.44 7.10 -4.20
C LYS A 112 -19.92 7.31 -3.92
N ASN A 113 -20.56 6.42 -3.15
CA ASN A 113 -22.00 6.51 -2.88
C ASN A 113 -22.37 7.72 -2.01
N LEU A 114 -21.51 8.11 -1.06
CA LEU A 114 -21.72 9.32 -0.24
C LEU A 114 -21.75 10.62 -1.06
N ILE A 115 -21.07 10.65 -2.21
CA ILE A 115 -21.08 11.80 -3.14
C ILE A 115 -22.39 11.83 -3.93
N TYR A 116 -22.96 10.68 -4.29
CA TYR A 116 -24.22 10.60 -5.03
C TYR A 116 -25.45 10.90 -4.17
N GLU A 117 -25.39 10.68 -2.85
CA GLU A 117 -26.47 11.05 -1.92
C GLU A 117 -26.58 12.56 -1.65
N GLN A 118 -25.64 13.37 -2.15
CA GLN A 118 -25.61 14.83 -1.97
C GLN A 118 -26.05 15.62 -3.21
N ILE A 119 -26.51 14.94 -4.27
CA ILE A 119 -27.05 15.52 -5.52
C ILE A 119 -28.54 15.19 -5.61
#